data_AF-A0A160T426-F1
#
_entry.id   AF-A0A160T426-F1
#
_cell.length_a   1.000
_cell.length_b   1.000
_cell.length_c   1.000
_cell.angle_alpha   90.00
_cell.angle_beta   90.00
_cell.angle_gamma   90.00
#
_symmetry.space_group_name_H-M   'P 1'
#
loop_
_entity.id
_entity.type
_entity.pdbx_description
1 polymer ?
#
loop_
_entity_poly.entity_id
_entity_poly.type
_entity_poly.pdbx_seq_one_letter_code
_entity_poly.pdbx_strand_id
1 'polypeptide(L)'
;MSYQELVTTLAEDPEHLEQAYQAALKAGEADAFRQAIAAGRTAAPDNLLYAAWFYRLQHAATQVKGAFIKWGWAIPLALLNGLLFWWLSDFERFTTQIGFRPETLQDYLPTLVFLAAPLAAVFVLAYLVATGPRRWQRAALIGAVLVAAAAYVLWAYPRLGTRPYQEQYLTLMVMHLPLLAWAGVGLYLIADHRDPANRFAFLIKSLEVFVMGGLFVIAGGLFTGLTIALFSALGIEPSELVMRLFIAGGGGLLPVIAVAVIYNPAASPARQAFDEGLSKLVALLMRVMLPLTFLVLVVYLAFIPFNFREPFDNRDVLIIYNGMLFAVIALLVGATPISLSDLSPTVARWLRRGIVAVAALALVVSLYALAAIVYRTALDRLTPNRLAFIGWNVVNIGLLILLLVKQARAGSAGWLDGLHRAFSVGTVAYTVWTLAVIVLLPWLFGIDQGAIDALPSAVQELIYEVPEPILLKCDGSPHIYLLDQGQKRWIDNIATFTDRGYVWKDVQFLQCDDLRAIPDGEPIPADAGPPPQP
;
A
#
# COMPACT_ATOMS: atom_id res chain seq x y z
N MET A 1 -11.63 -43.17 -13.50
CA MET A 1 -12.63 -43.67 -12.55
C MET A 1 -12.90 -42.55 -11.56
N SER A 2 -14.16 -42.21 -11.30
CA SER A 2 -14.45 -41.17 -10.32
C SER A 2 -14.17 -41.68 -8.90
N TYR A 3 -13.82 -40.80 -7.96
CA TYR A 3 -13.68 -41.21 -6.54
C TYR A 3 -14.97 -41.79 -5.97
N GLN A 4 -16.12 -41.39 -6.50
CA GLN A 4 -17.41 -41.89 -6.08
C GLN A 4 -17.58 -43.37 -6.48
N GLU A 5 -17.29 -43.73 -7.73
CA GLU A 5 -17.25 -45.14 -8.16
C GLU A 5 -16.22 -45.93 -7.37
N LEU A 6 -15.02 -45.37 -7.21
CA LEU A 6 -13.90 -46.04 -6.53
C LEU A 6 -14.21 -46.34 -5.06
N VAL A 7 -14.77 -45.37 -4.32
CA VAL A 7 -15.21 -45.54 -2.93
C VAL A 7 -16.40 -46.52 -2.84
N THR A 8 -17.28 -46.53 -3.83
CA THR A 8 -18.42 -47.47 -3.86
C THR A 8 -17.96 -48.91 -4.10
N THR A 9 -16.98 -49.13 -4.99
CA THR A 9 -16.41 -50.47 -5.23
C THR A 9 -15.59 -51.00 -4.06
N LEU A 10 -15.03 -50.11 -3.25
CA LEU A 10 -14.19 -50.46 -2.09
C LEU A 10 -14.95 -50.35 -0.75
N ALA A 11 -16.28 -50.44 -0.79
CA ALA A 11 -17.15 -50.23 0.37
C ALA A 11 -16.91 -51.20 1.55
N GLU A 12 -16.30 -52.35 1.28
CA GLU A 12 -16.01 -53.40 2.26
C GLU A 12 -14.50 -53.71 2.38
N ASP A 13 -13.65 -52.99 1.63
CA ASP A 13 -12.21 -53.23 1.57
C ASP A 13 -11.44 -52.09 2.24
N PRO A 14 -11.15 -52.19 3.56
CA PRO A 14 -10.50 -51.11 4.30
C PRO A 14 -9.08 -50.82 3.82
N GLU A 15 -8.34 -51.83 3.33
CA GLU A 15 -6.95 -51.70 2.93
C GLU A 15 -6.84 -50.91 1.61
N HIS A 16 -7.59 -51.32 0.59
CA HIS A 16 -7.58 -50.63 -0.69
C HIS A 16 -8.21 -49.24 -0.60
N LEU A 17 -9.19 -49.03 0.30
CA LEU A 17 -9.77 -47.72 0.56
C LEU A 17 -8.73 -46.76 1.20
N GLU A 18 -7.84 -47.25 2.08
CA GLU A 18 -6.71 -46.48 2.60
C GLU A 18 -5.69 -46.17 1.50
N GLN A 19 -5.33 -47.13 0.66
CA GLN A 19 -4.40 -46.91 -0.45
C GLN A 19 -4.93 -45.85 -1.43
N ALA A 20 -6.24 -45.88 -1.72
CA ALA A 20 -6.91 -44.89 -2.54
C ALA A 20 -6.89 -43.49 -1.91
N TYR A 21 -7.07 -43.39 -0.59
CA TYR A 21 -6.93 -42.13 0.13
C TYR A 21 -5.49 -41.60 0.09
N GLN A 22 -4.48 -42.45 0.28
CA GLN A 22 -3.07 -42.05 0.18
C GLN A 22 -2.70 -41.58 -1.23
N ALA A 23 -3.26 -42.21 -2.26
CA ALA A 23 -3.13 -41.74 -3.64
C ALA A 23 -3.80 -40.37 -3.84
N ALA A 24 -5.01 -40.18 -3.30
CA ALA A 24 -5.71 -38.89 -3.34
C ALA A 24 -4.92 -37.77 -2.64
N LEU A 25 -4.30 -38.07 -1.49
CA LEU A 25 -3.42 -37.13 -0.79
C LEU A 25 -2.21 -36.72 -1.63
N LYS A 26 -1.55 -37.69 -2.28
CA LYS A 26 -0.41 -37.41 -3.17
C LYS A 26 -0.80 -36.60 -4.40
N ALA A 27 -2.02 -36.81 -4.91
CA ALA A 27 -2.57 -36.07 -6.05
C ALA A 27 -3.15 -34.69 -5.69
N GLY A 28 -3.33 -34.40 -4.39
CA GLY A 28 -4.01 -33.17 -3.94
C GLY A 28 -5.53 -33.22 -4.09
N GLU A 29 -6.13 -34.39 -4.27
CA GLU A 29 -7.56 -34.62 -4.52
C GLU A 29 -8.29 -35.14 -3.27
N ALA A 30 -7.74 -34.87 -2.08
CA ALA A 30 -8.26 -35.36 -0.80
C ALA A 30 -9.69 -34.90 -0.50
N ASP A 31 -10.10 -33.72 -0.99
CA ASP A 31 -11.47 -33.23 -0.83
C ASP A 31 -12.48 -34.01 -1.67
N ALA A 32 -12.11 -34.42 -2.88
CA ALA A 32 -12.96 -35.25 -3.74
C ALA A 32 -13.18 -36.64 -3.13
N PHE A 33 -12.13 -37.24 -2.56
CA PHE A 33 -12.25 -38.48 -1.78
C PHE A 33 -13.15 -38.31 -0.55
N ARG A 34 -13.00 -37.20 0.18
CA ARG A 34 -13.83 -36.89 1.35
C ARG A 34 -15.31 -36.76 1.01
N GLN A 35 -15.62 -36.09 -0.11
CA GLN A 35 -17.00 -35.98 -0.61
C GLN A 35 -17.57 -37.35 -1.03
N ALA A 36 -16.76 -38.20 -1.67
CA ALA A 36 -17.16 -39.55 -2.03
C ALA A 36 -17.50 -40.41 -0.80
N ILE A 37 -16.72 -40.33 0.28
CA ILE A 37 -17.02 -40.99 1.57
C ILE A 37 -18.31 -40.44 2.20
N ALA A 38 -18.53 -39.13 2.17
CA ALA A 38 -19.75 -38.51 2.69
C ALA A 38 -21.01 -38.94 1.90
N ALA A 39 -20.89 -39.03 0.57
CA ALA A 39 -21.96 -39.55 -0.29
C ALA A 39 -22.21 -41.03 -0.02
N GLY A 40 -21.15 -41.85 0.10
CA GLY A 40 -21.23 -43.27 0.44
C GLY A 40 -21.94 -43.52 1.77
N ARG A 41 -21.63 -42.73 2.80
CA ARG A 41 -22.34 -42.79 4.10
C ARG A 41 -23.82 -42.45 4.00
N THR A 42 -24.19 -41.51 3.12
CA THR A 42 -25.60 -41.13 2.91
C THR A 42 -26.36 -42.24 2.20
N ALA A 43 -25.72 -42.91 1.24
CA ALA A 43 -26.31 -44.01 0.48
C ALA A 43 -26.39 -45.32 1.27
N ALA A 44 -25.42 -45.59 2.15
CA ALA A 44 -25.34 -46.78 2.99
C ALA A 44 -25.06 -46.39 4.46
N PRO A 45 -26.06 -45.92 5.21
CA PRO A 45 -25.88 -45.43 6.57
C PRO A 45 -25.41 -46.51 7.58
N ASP A 46 -25.70 -47.78 7.31
CA ASP A 46 -25.32 -48.92 8.16
C ASP A 46 -23.89 -49.42 7.91
N ASN A 47 -23.20 -48.92 6.87
CA ASN A 47 -21.83 -49.33 6.57
C ASN A 47 -20.84 -48.70 7.57
N LEU A 48 -20.32 -49.54 8.47
CA LEU A 48 -19.38 -49.14 9.53
C LEU A 48 -18.06 -48.59 8.98
N LEU A 49 -17.59 -49.06 7.82
CA LEU A 49 -16.36 -48.57 7.20
C LEU A 49 -16.53 -47.12 6.74
N TYR A 50 -17.67 -46.79 6.09
CA TYR A 50 -17.99 -45.41 5.74
C TYR A 50 -18.21 -44.52 6.96
N ALA A 51 -18.83 -45.03 8.03
CA ALA A 51 -18.96 -44.29 9.27
C ALA A 51 -17.59 -43.96 9.89
N ALA A 52 -16.69 -44.96 9.98
CA ALA A 52 -15.34 -44.79 10.50
C ALA A 52 -14.51 -43.81 9.67
N TRP A 53 -14.54 -43.94 8.33
CA TRP A 53 -13.85 -43.02 7.43
C TRP A 53 -14.41 -41.60 7.47
N PHE A 54 -15.72 -41.45 7.52
CA PHE A 54 -16.36 -40.14 7.64
C PHE A 54 -15.89 -39.43 8.92
N TYR A 55 -15.95 -40.10 10.07
CA TYR A 55 -15.50 -39.50 11.33
C TYR A 55 -14.00 -39.28 11.37
N ARG A 56 -13.18 -40.19 10.82
CA ARG A 56 -11.72 -40.01 10.69
C ARG A 56 -11.38 -38.78 9.85
N LEU A 57 -12.00 -38.62 8.68
CA LEU A 57 -11.74 -37.50 7.79
C LEU A 57 -12.29 -36.19 8.35
N GLN A 58 -13.42 -36.24 9.06
CA GLN A 58 -13.96 -35.09 9.76
C GLN A 58 -13.04 -34.65 10.91
N HIS A 59 -12.53 -35.60 11.70
CA HIS A 59 -11.61 -35.33 12.82
C HIS A 59 -10.22 -34.89 12.33
N ALA A 60 -9.72 -35.47 11.24
CA ALA A 60 -8.50 -35.02 10.57
C ALA A 60 -8.66 -33.58 10.05
N ALA A 61 -9.81 -33.24 9.48
CA ALA A 61 -10.10 -31.87 9.05
C ALA A 61 -10.15 -30.88 10.23
N THR A 62 -10.65 -31.28 11.40
CA THR A 62 -10.59 -30.45 12.62
C THR A 62 -9.19 -30.34 13.21
N GLN A 63 -8.40 -31.43 13.21
CA GLN A 63 -7.02 -31.39 13.70
C GLN A 63 -6.10 -30.54 12.81
N VAL A 64 -6.23 -30.62 11.49
CA VAL A 64 -5.45 -29.79 10.55
C VAL A 64 -5.73 -28.30 10.77
N LYS A 65 -6.98 -27.93 11.10
CA LYS A 65 -7.38 -26.55 11.41
C LYS A 65 -6.78 -26.01 12.71
N GLY A 66 -6.59 -26.86 13.73
CA GLY A 66 -5.94 -26.49 14.99
C GLY A 66 -4.41 -26.56 14.98
N ALA A 67 -3.81 -27.32 14.05
CA ALA A 67 -2.40 -27.71 14.15
C ALA A 67 -1.38 -26.78 13.46
N PHE A 68 -1.81 -25.91 12.54
CA PHE A 68 -0.84 -25.05 11.81
C PHE A 68 -0.43 -23.81 12.61
N ILE A 69 -1.33 -23.23 13.41
CA ILE A 69 -1.00 -22.03 14.21
C ILE A 69 -0.03 -22.42 15.33
N LYS A 70 1.22 -21.97 15.23
CA LYS A 70 2.23 -22.17 16.29
C LYS A 70 2.16 -21.05 17.33
N TRP A 71 1.19 -21.13 18.24
CA TRP A 71 0.97 -20.12 19.30
C TRP A 71 2.21 -19.83 20.15
N GLY A 72 3.05 -20.84 20.39
CA GLY A 72 4.32 -20.69 21.11
C GLY A 72 5.30 -19.71 20.46
N TRP A 73 5.16 -19.42 19.17
CA TRP A 73 5.93 -18.37 18.48
C TRP A 73 5.09 -17.12 18.22
N ALA A 74 3.80 -17.27 17.88
CA ALA A 74 2.94 -16.15 17.55
C ALA A 74 2.77 -15.16 18.71
N ILE A 75 2.45 -15.65 19.91
CA ILE A 75 2.18 -14.78 21.08
C ILE A 75 3.45 -14.04 21.52
N PRO A 76 4.60 -14.69 21.75
CA PRO A 76 5.80 -13.97 22.17
C PRO A 76 6.27 -12.93 21.16
N LEU A 77 6.27 -13.26 19.86
CA LEU A 77 6.69 -12.32 18.82
C LEU A 77 5.72 -11.14 18.67
N ALA A 78 4.41 -11.40 18.76
CA ALA A 78 3.42 -10.34 18.78
C ALA A 78 3.66 -9.41 19.98
N LEU A 79 3.76 -9.96 21.20
CA LEU A 79 3.99 -9.20 22.42
C LEU A 79 5.26 -8.35 22.35
N LEU A 80 6.36 -8.90 21.83
CA LEU A 80 7.59 -8.15 21.63
C LEU A 80 7.41 -6.98 20.64
N ASN A 81 6.70 -7.20 19.52
CA ASN A 81 6.39 -6.12 18.58
C ASN A 81 5.48 -5.04 19.22
N GLY A 82 4.48 -5.46 19.99
CA GLY A 82 3.61 -4.56 20.74
C GLY A 82 4.36 -3.74 21.77
N LEU A 83 5.20 -4.36 22.60
CA LEU A 83 6.03 -3.63 23.56
C LEU A 83 7.01 -2.66 22.89
N LEU A 84 7.56 -3.03 21.73
CA LEU A 84 8.40 -2.14 20.94
C LEU A 84 7.62 -0.93 20.42
N PHE A 85 6.41 -1.12 19.92
CA PHE A 85 5.53 -0.02 19.48
C PHE A 85 5.14 0.89 20.66
N TRP A 86 4.84 0.30 21.80
CA TRP A 86 4.56 1.05 23.02
C TRP A 86 5.75 1.90 23.48
N TRP A 87 6.96 1.36 23.41
CA TRP A 87 8.19 2.11 23.73
C TRP A 87 8.43 3.25 22.73
N LEU A 88 8.27 2.99 21.43
CA LEU A 88 8.46 3.96 20.35
C LEU A 88 7.32 5.00 20.23
N SER A 89 6.19 4.80 20.90
CA SER A 89 5.07 5.75 20.90
C SER A 89 5.25 6.92 21.88
N ASP A 90 6.45 7.07 22.46
CA ASP A 90 6.78 8.20 23.31
C ASP A 90 6.93 9.45 22.47
N PHE A 91 5.85 10.21 22.30
CA PHE A 91 5.81 11.35 21.38
C PHE A 91 6.69 12.51 21.84
N GLU A 92 6.96 12.63 23.14
CA GLU A 92 7.93 13.62 23.65
C GLU A 92 9.36 13.29 23.22
N ARG A 93 9.67 11.99 23.10
CA ARG A 93 11.03 11.52 22.76
C ARG A 93 11.21 11.24 21.27
N PHE A 94 10.16 10.78 20.61
CA PHE A 94 10.19 10.19 19.27
C PHE A 94 9.13 10.85 18.37
N THR A 95 9.28 12.16 18.17
CA THR A 95 8.54 12.91 17.16
C THR A 95 9.47 13.33 16.03
N THR A 96 8.97 13.31 14.80
CA THR A 96 9.71 13.89 13.66
C THR A 96 9.44 15.38 13.62
N GLN A 97 10.53 16.13 13.49
CA GLN A 97 10.49 17.59 13.44
C GLN A 97 10.84 18.05 12.04
N ILE A 98 10.05 18.98 11.51
CA ILE A 98 10.25 19.60 10.20
C ILE A 98 10.68 21.05 10.39
N GLY A 99 11.46 21.55 9.43
CA GLY A 99 12.08 22.87 9.51
C GLY A 99 13.58 22.78 9.26
N PHE A 100 14.25 23.92 9.43
CA PHE A 100 15.68 24.03 9.10
C PHE A 100 16.54 24.32 10.33
N ARG A 101 16.12 25.26 11.18
CA ARG A 101 16.86 25.63 12.40
C ARG A 101 16.21 25.04 13.63
N PRO A 102 16.98 24.70 14.67
CA PRO A 102 16.44 24.22 15.96
C PRO A 102 15.31 25.08 16.51
N GLU A 103 15.40 26.40 16.35
CA GLU A 103 14.42 27.41 16.79
C GLU A 103 13.06 27.30 16.04
N THR A 104 13.10 26.88 14.78
CA THR A 104 11.96 26.84 13.84
C THR A 104 11.34 25.45 13.69
N LEU A 105 11.93 24.45 14.35
CA LEU A 105 11.48 23.07 14.25
C LEU A 105 10.05 22.94 14.80
N GLN A 106 9.17 22.35 14.01
CA GLN A 106 7.81 22.04 14.40
C GLN A 106 7.61 20.53 14.41
N ASP A 107 6.95 20.04 15.45
CA ASP A 107 6.55 18.64 15.52
C ASP A 107 5.54 18.33 14.42
N TYR A 108 5.76 17.23 13.71
CA TYR A 108 4.94 16.86 12.55
C TYR A 108 4.22 15.54 12.76
N LEU A 109 4.94 14.41 12.74
CA LEU A 109 4.39 13.07 12.91
C LEU A 109 5.24 12.26 13.88
N PRO A 110 4.63 11.35 14.68
CA PRO A 110 5.40 10.42 15.50
C PRO A 110 6.33 9.55 14.65
N THR A 111 7.58 9.38 15.10
CA THR A 111 8.57 8.56 14.39
C THR A 111 8.11 7.11 14.22
N LEU A 112 7.30 6.62 15.17
CA LEU A 112 6.67 5.30 15.09
C LEU A 112 5.88 5.10 13.78
N VAL A 113 5.24 6.12 13.21
CA VAL A 113 4.45 5.97 11.97
C VAL A 113 5.30 5.47 10.82
N PHE A 114 6.57 5.90 10.73
CA PHE A 114 7.51 5.47 9.69
C PHE A 114 8.14 4.10 10.00
N LEU A 115 8.31 3.78 11.28
CA LEU A 115 8.96 2.54 11.72
C LEU A 115 7.98 1.36 11.86
N ALA A 116 6.69 1.62 12.05
CA ALA A 116 5.70 0.61 12.41
C ALA A 116 5.67 -0.54 11.41
N ALA A 117 5.47 -0.27 10.12
CA ALA A 117 5.34 -1.34 9.14
C ALA A 117 6.66 -2.11 8.87
N PRO A 118 7.83 -1.46 8.71
CA PRO A 118 9.12 -2.15 8.64
C PRO A 118 9.39 -3.06 9.85
N LEU A 119 9.13 -2.57 11.07
CA LEU A 119 9.32 -3.36 12.29
C LEU A 119 8.34 -4.53 12.36
N ALA A 120 7.04 -4.28 12.11
CA ALA A 120 6.04 -5.35 12.06
C ALA A 120 6.40 -6.43 11.04
N ALA A 121 6.92 -6.05 9.86
CA ALA A 121 7.38 -6.99 8.86
C ALA A 121 8.57 -7.84 9.35
N VAL A 122 9.51 -7.28 10.12
CA VAL A 122 10.59 -8.04 10.74
C VAL A 122 10.04 -9.12 11.68
N PHE A 123 9.08 -8.79 12.54
CA PHE A 123 8.46 -9.77 13.44
C PHE A 123 7.60 -10.81 12.70
N VAL A 124 6.90 -10.40 11.64
CA VAL A 124 6.19 -11.32 10.74
C VAL A 124 7.17 -12.28 10.06
N LEU A 125 8.29 -11.78 9.54
CA LEU A 125 9.33 -12.62 8.93
C LEU A 125 9.95 -13.57 9.95
N ALA A 126 10.21 -13.11 11.18
CA ALA A 126 10.69 -13.97 12.27
C ALA A 126 9.70 -15.10 12.57
N TYR A 127 8.41 -14.80 12.63
CA TYR A 127 7.35 -15.81 12.80
C TYR A 127 7.35 -16.82 11.65
N LEU A 128 7.39 -16.35 10.39
CA LEU A 128 7.39 -17.20 9.20
C LEU A 128 8.63 -18.09 9.12
N VAL A 129 9.81 -17.61 9.55
CA VAL A 129 11.04 -18.42 9.63
C VAL A 129 10.97 -19.46 10.74
N ALA A 130 10.41 -19.11 11.89
CA ALA A 130 10.34 -19.99 13.06
C ALA A 130 9.34 -21.15 12.87
N THR A 131 8.34 -20.95 12.02
CA THR A 131 7.20 -21.87 11.84
C THR A 131 7.13 -22.52 10.46
N GLY A 132 7.97 -22.07 9.52
CA GLY A 132 8.06 -22.57 8.15
C GLY A 132 9.46 -23.04 7.77
N PRO A 133 9.81 -23.04 6.47
CA PRO A 133 11.15 -23.38 6.00
C PRO A 133 12.21 -22.45 6.60
N ARG A 134 13.25 -23.03 7.20
CA ARG A 134 14.27 -22.31 7.98
C ARG A 134 15.22 -21.52 7.07
N ARG A 135 14.78 -20.34 6.59
CA ARG A 135 15.47 -19.47 5.62
C ARG A 135 15.85 -18.12 6.22
N TRP A 136 16.45 -18.16 7.41
CA TRP A 136 16.73 -16.98 8.23
C TRP A 136 17.60 -15.94 7.53
N GLN A 137 18.55 -16.34 6.67
CA GLN A 137 19.42 -15.40 5.94
C GLN A 137 18.63 -14.46 5.01
N ARG A 138 17.66 -15.02 4.26
CA ARG A 138 16.81 -14.22 3.36
C ARG A 138 15.90 -13.29 4.15
N ALA A 139 15.29 -13.78 5.22
CA ALA A 139 14.46 -12.97 6.10
C ALA A 139 15.26 -11.85 6.77
N ALA A 140 16.48 -12.13 7.25
CA ALA A 140 17.37 -11.14 7.84
C ALA A 140 17.79 -10.07 6.83
N LEU A 141 18.12 -10.46 5.59
CA LEU A 141 18.45 -9.51 4.52
C LEU A 141 17.26 -8.60 4.19
N ILE A 142 16.06 -9.18 4.01
CA ILE A 142 14.85 -8.39 3.73
C ILE A 142 14.54 -7.46 4.91
N GLY A 143 14.59 -7.97 6.14
CA GLY A 143 14.39 -7.16 7.35
C GLY A 143 15.38 -6.01 7.46
N ALA A 144 16.67 -6.26 7.19
CA ALA A 144 17.70 -5.24 7.19
C ALA A 144 17.44 -4.16 6.13
N VAL A 145 17.02 -4.55 4.91
CA VAL A 145 16.66 -3.60 3.85
C VAL A 145 15.45 -2.76 4.24
N LEU A 146 14.43 -3.34 4.88
CA LEU A 146 13.24 -2.60 5.34
C LEU A 146 13.58 -1.59 6.44
N VAL A 147 14.40 -1.98 7.41
CA VAL A 147 14.87 -1.07 8.46
C VAL A 147 15.78 0.02 7.88
N ALA A 148 16.68 -0.34 6.96
CA ALA A 148 17.54 0.62 6.27
C ALA A 148 16.73 1.62 5.43
N ALA A 149 15.63 1.20 4.80
CA ALA A 149 14.74 2.10 4.06
C ALA A 149 14.07 3.11 5.00
N ALA A 150 13.60 2.68 6.17
CA ALA A 150 13.02 3.59 7.16
C ALA A 150 14.07 4.56 7.75
N ALA A 151 15.27 4.05 8.05
CA ALA A 151 16.39 4.88 8.49
C ALA A 151 16.81 5.89 7.42
N TYR A 152 16.82 5.47 6.15
CA TYR A 152 17.08 6.36 5.01
C TYR A 152 16.05 7.49 4.92
N VAL A 153 14.76 7.20 5.11
CA VAL A 153 13.71 8.24 5.13
C VAL A 153 13.99 9.27 6.23
N LEU A 154 14.26 8.81 7.44
CA LEU A 154 14.53 9.68 8.60
C LEU A 154 15.83 10.49 8.43
N TRP A 155 16.81 9.94 7.71
CA TRP A 155 18.04 10.65 7.36
C TRP A 155 17.87 11.62 6.18
N ALA A 156 17.05 11.28 5.19
CA ALA A 156 16.92 12.05 3.95
C ALA A 156 15.98 13.26 4.09
N TYR A 157 14.89 13.15 4.85
CA TYR A 157 13.88 14.22 4.91
C TYR A 157 14.41 15.58 5.41
N PRO A 158 15.34 15.70 6.38
CA PRO A 158 15.84 17.00 6.84
C PRO A 158 16.69 17.71 5.77
N ARG A 159 17.08 16.98 4.73
CA ARG A 159 17.85 17.46 3.58
C ARG A 159 16.97 17.76 2.36
N LEU A 160 15.66 17.45 2.44
CA LEU A 160 14.71 17.92 1.44
C LEU A 160 14.51 19.42 1.60
N GLY A 161 14.27 20.08 0.48
CA GLY A 161 14.25 21.53 0.37
C GLY A 161 13.35 22.27 1.35
N THR A 162 12.23 22.77 0.89
CA THR A 162 11.35 23.59 1.73
C THR A 162 10.56 22.70 2.69
N ARG A 163 10.11 23.24 3.82
CA ARG A 163 9.23 22.57 4.78
C ARG A 163 8.00 21.97 4.09
N PRO A 164 7.29 22.65 3.16
CA PRO A 164 6.25 22.01 2.37
C PRO A 164 6.70 20.75 1.61
N TYR A 165 7.94 20.69 1.13
CA TYR A 165 8.48 19.48 0.49
C TYR A 165 8.84 18.39 1.50
N GLN A 166 9.37 18.75 2.67
CA GLN A 166 9.60 17.81 3.78
C GLN A 166 8.27 17.16 4.21
N GLU A 167 7.23 17.96 4.44
CA GLU A 167 5.88 17.50 4.78
C GLU A 167 5.32 16.56 3.70
N GLN A 168 5.43 16.94 2.41
CA GLN A 168 4.98 16.11 1.29
C GLN A 168 5.72 14.77 1.25
N TYR A 169 7.04 14.77 1.36
CA TYR A 169 7.84 13.55 1.33
C TYR A 169 7.50 12.63 2.51
N LEU A 170 7.46 13.15 3.74
CA LEU A 170 7.07 12.37 4.92
C LEU A 170 5.65 11.82 4.79
N THR A 171 4.68 12.63 4.34
CA THR A 171 3.30 12.16 4.09
C THR A 171 3.29 10.97 3.13
N LEU A 172 4.06 11.04 2.04
CA LEU A 172 4.16 9.92 1.09
C LEU A 172 4.74 8.67 1.78
N MET A 173 5.77 8.81 2.61
CA MET A 173 6.42 7.67 3.27
C MET A 173 5.49 6.90 4.22
N VAL A 174 4.48 7.56 4.80
CA VAL A 174 3.42 6.89 5.59
C VAL A 174 2.73 5.79 4.80
N MET A 175 2.58 5.95 3.48
CA MET A 175 1.94 4.96 2.61
C MET A 175 2.95 4.03 1.92
N HIS A 176 4.14 4.54 1.56
CA HIS A 176 5.13 3.78 0.78
C HIS A 176 5.93 2.81 1.66
N LEU A 177 6.22 3.12 2.93
CA LEU A 177 6.92 2.19 3.83
C LEU A 177 6.09 0.95 4.16
N PRO A 178 4.77 1.03 4.46
CA PRO A 178 3.93 -0.16 4.57
C PRO A 178 3.85 -0.97 3.29
N LEU A 179 3.79 -0.31 2.13
CA LEU A 179 3.75 -0.99 0.84
C LEU A 179 5.06 -1.74 0.56
N LEU A 180 6.21 -1.14 0.88
CA LEU A 180 7.52 -1.79 0.79
C LEU A 180 7.65 -2.95 1.77
N ALA A 181 7.17 -2.79 3.01
CA ALA A 181 7.15 -3.84 4.02
C ALA A 181 6.31 -5.05 3.57
N TRP A 182 5.11 -4.80 3.02
CA TRP A 182 4.26 -5.82 2.42
C TRP A 182 4.94 -6.52 1.23
N ALA A 183 5.56 -5.75 0.33
CA ALA A 183 6.32 -6.30 -0.79
C ALA A 183 7.52 -7.15 -0.32
N GLY A 184 8.19 -6.75 0.76
CA GLY A 184 9.29 -7.51 1.38
C GLY A 184 8.84 -8.86 1.95
N VAL A 185 7.73 -8.89 2.68
CA VAL A 185 7.11 -10.15 3.15
C VAL A 185 6.70 -11.02 1.96
N GLY A 186 6.08 -10.41 0.93
CA GLY A 186 5.74 -11.11 -0.30
C GLY A 186 6.94 -11.73 -1.00
N LEU A 187 8.04 -10.98 -1.14
CA LEU A 187 9.29 -11.44 -1.74
C LEU A 187 9.85 -12.67 -1.00
N TYR A 188 9.80 -12.69 0.33
CA TYR A 188 10.20 -13.84 1.13
C TYR A 188 9.35 -15.09 0.81
N LEU A 189 8.03 -14.93 0.74
CA LEU A 189 7.09 -16.03 0.53
C LEU A 189 7.14 -16.61 -0.90
N ILE A 190 7.39 -15.78 -1.92
CA ILE A 190 7.41 -16.19 -3.33
C ILE A 190 8.81 -16.56 -3.87
N ALA A 191 9.88 -16.39 -3.07
CA ALA A 191 11.26 -16.46 -3.56
C ALA A 191 11.59 -17.73 -4.38
N ASP A 192 11.07 -18.87 -3.96
CA ASP A 192 11.28 -20.19 -4.60
C ASP A 192 10.10 -20.63 -5.49
N HIS A 193 9.04 -19.81 -5.58
CA HIS A 193 7.83 -20.06 -6.35
C HIS A 193 7.48 -18.80 -7.16
N ARG A 194 8.31 -18.51 -8.16
CA ARG A 194 8.24 -17.26 -8.95
C ARG A 194 7.17 -17.28 -10.04
N ASP A 195 6.40 -18.36 -10.14
CA ASP A 195 5.34 -18.48 -11.11
C ASP A 195 4.20 -17.47 -10.83
N PRO A 196 3.48 -17.04 -11.88
CA PRO A 196 2.39 -16.07 -11.74
C PRO A 196 1.28 -16.51 -10.77
N ALA A 197 1.01 -17.82 -10.66
CA ALA A 197 -0.04 -18.34 -9.81
C ALA A 197 0.30 -18.18 -8.33
N ASN A 198 1.52 -18.51 -7.89
CA ASN A 198 1.95 -18.27 -6.51
C ASN A 198 1.98 -16.78 -6.15
N ARG A 199 2.40 -15.92 -7.08
CA ARG A 199 2.37 -14.46 -6.86
C ARG A 199 0.95 -13.93 -6.71
N PHE A 200 0.04 -14.37 -7.57
CA PHE A 200 -1.37 -13.99 -7.47
C PHE A 200 -2.02 -14.54 -6.19
N ALA A 201 -1.74 -15.78 -5.83
CA ALA A 201 -2.23 -16.40 -4.60
C ALA A 201 -1.77 -15.64 -3.34
N PHE A 202 -0.52 -15.14 -3.33
CA PHE A 202 -0.03 -14.24 -2.27
C PHE A 202 -0.87 -12.95 -2.16
N LEU A 203 -1.25 -12.34 -3.29
CA LEU A 203 -2.08 -11.13 -3.27
C LEU A 203 -3.45 -11.38 -2.64
N ILE A 204 -4.12 -12.47 -3.05
CA ILE A 204 -5.42 -12.85 -2.48
C ILE A 204 -5.28 -13.15 -1.00
N LYS A 205 -4.27 -13.92 -0.60
CA LYS A 205 -4.07 -14.24 0.82
C LYS A 205 -3.70 -13.00 1.65
N SER A 206 -3.00 -12.03 1.06
CA SER A 206 -2.74 -10.75 1.71
C SER A 206 -4.03 -9.97 1.98
N LEU A 207 -4.99 -10.00 1.05
CA LEU A 207 -6.30 -9.36 1.24
C LEU A 207 -7.03 -9.97 2.45
N GLU A 208 -6.97 -11.29 2.63
CA GLU A 208 -7.52 -11.95 3.81
C GLU A 208 -6.82 -11.53 5.10
N VAL A 209 -5.49 -11.43 5.09
CA VAL A 209 -4.70 -10.92 6.23
C VAL A 209 -5.12 -9.48 6.57
N PHE A 210 -5.33 -8.62 5.58
CA PHE A 210 -5.79 -7.24 5.80
C PHE A 210 -7.21 -7.18 6.36
N VAL A 211 -8.13 -8.00 5.85
CA VAL A 211 -9.50 -8.08 6.39
C VAL A 211 -9.48 -8.58 7.83
N MET A 212 -8.72 -9.63 8.13
CA MET A 212 -8.56 -10.13 9.51
C MET A 212 -7.91 -9.09 10.43
N GLY A 213 -6.86 -8.41 9.95
CA GLY A 213 -6.23 -7.31 10.67
C GLY A 213 -7.22 -6.18 10.97
N GLY A 214 -8.06 -5.80 9.99
CA GLY A 214 -9.14 -4.83 10.18
C GLY A 214 -10.16 -5.26 11.23
N LEU A 215 -10.58 -6.54 11.22
CA LEU A 215 -11.46 -7.09 12.25
C LEU A 215 -10.80 -7.04 13.64
N PHE A 216 -9.51 -7.34 13.74
CA PHE A 216 -8.78 -7.21 15.00
C PHE A 216 -8.62 -5.76 15.46
N VAL A 217 -8.44 -4.81 14.55
CA VAL A 217 -8.42 -3.37 14.88
C VAL A 217 -9.78 -2.95 15.44
N ILE A 218 -10.90 -3.37 14.82
CA ILE A 218 -12.25 -3.06 15.31
C ILE A 218 -12.48 -3.69 16.69
N ALA A 219 -12.18 -4.98 16.84
CA ALA A 219 -12.35 -5.69 18.11
C ALA A 219 -11.46 -5.12 19.22
N GLY A 220 -10.19 -4.85 18.91
CA GLY A 220 -9.23 -4.23 19.82
C GLY A 220 -9.62 -2.81 20.20
N GLY A 221 -10.05 -1.99 19.24
CA GLY A 221 -10.52 -0.63 19.47
C GLY A 221 -11.77 -0.58 20.35
N LEU A 222 -12.74 -1.48 20.10
CA LEU A 222 -13.92 -1.63 20.96
C LEU A 222 -13.51 -2.05 22.37
N PHE A 223 -12.63 -3.04 22.51
CA PHE A 223 -12.13 -3.49 23.80
C PHE A 223 -11.40 -2.38 24.56
N THR A 224 -10.53 -1.63 23.89
CA THR A 224 -9.83 -0.48 24.46
C THR A 224 -10.82 0.62 24.89
N GLY A 225 -11.79 0.97 24.03
CA GLY A 225 -12.81 1.97 24.34
C GLY A 225 -13.69 1.58 25.53
N LEU A 226 -14.13 0.31 25.60
CA LEU A 226 -14.89 -0.22 26.73
C LEU A 226 -14.06 -0.22 28.02
N THR A 227 -12.77 -0.57 27.93
CA THR A 227 -11.86 -0.53 29.07
C THR A 227 -11.75 0.89 29.62
N ILE A 228 -11.49 1.88 28.75
CA ILE A 228 -11.42 3.29 29.14
C ILE A 228 -12.75 3.75 29.77
N ALA A 229 -13.88 3.40 29.17
CA ALA A 229 -15.20 3.75 29.69
C ALA A 229 -15.46 3.14 31.09
N LEU A 230 -15.08 1.89 31.32
CA LEU A 230 -15.23 1.22 32.61
C LEU A 230 -14.39 1.89 33.70
N PHE A 231 -13.12 2.23 33.42
CA PHE A 231 -12.27 2.95 34.38
C PHE A 231 -12.78 4.37 34.64
N SER A 232 -13.20 5.08 33.59
CA SER A 232 -13.77 6.43 33.70
C SER A 232 -15.04 6.43 34.57
N ALA A 233 -15.90 5.42 34.45
CA ALA A 233 -17.10 5.27 35.29
C ALA A 233 -16.77 5.07 36.79
N LEU A 234 -15.57 4.59 37.11
CA LEU A 234 -15.06 4.47 38.48
C LEU A 234 -14.35 5.74 38.97
N GLY A 235 -14.30 6.80 38.17
CA GLY A 235 -13.52 8.02 38.44
C GLY A 235 -12.01 7.82 38.30
N ILE A 236 -11.58 6.81 37.54
CA ILE A 236 -10.16 6.51 37.28
C ILE A 236 -9.84 6.88 35.84
N GLU A 237 -8.94 7.83 35.64
CA GLU A 237 -8.41 8.18 34.31
C GLU A 237 -7.12 7.38 34.06
N PRO A 238 -7.06 6.51 33.03
CA PRO A 238 -5.85 5.80 32.68
C PRO A 238 -4.72 6.78 32.33
N SER A 239 -3.51 6.55 32.86
CA SER A 239 -2.35 7.37 32.52
C SER A 239 -1.97 7.25 31.05
N GLU A 240 -1.25 8.25 30.53
CA GLU A 240 -0.78 8.24 29.13
C GLU A 240 0.01 6.98 28.79
N LEU A 241 0.83 6.50 29.73
CA LEU A 241 1.61 5.27 29.58
C LEU A 241 0.70 4.05 29.31
N VAL A 242 -0.41 3.95 30.05
CA VAL A 242 -1.41 2.88 29.87
C VAL A 242 -2.12 3.07 28.54
N MET A 243 -2.56 4.29 28.21
CA MET A 243 -3.23 4.59 26.95
C MET A 243 -2.37 4.20 25.73
N ARG A 244 -1.08 4.55 25.75
CA ARG A 244 -0.11 4.19 24.72
C ARG A 244 0.09 2.68 24.62
N LEU A 245 0.05 1.95 25.74
CA LEU A 245 0.14 0.49 25.74
C LEU A 245 -1.06 -0.15 25.04
N PHE A 246 -2.27 0.32 25.33
CA PHE A 246 -3.49 -0.19 24.69
C PHE A 246 -3.55 0.16 23.20
N ILE A 247 -3.19 1.38 22.82
CA ILE A 247 -3.30 1.85 21.43
C ILE A 247 -2.10 1.37 20.60
N ALA A 248 -0.88 1.83 20.92
CA ALA A 248 0.30 1.51 20.14
C ALA A 248 0.76 0.07 20.38
N GLY A 249 0.77 -0.36 21.65
CA GLY A 249 1.14 -1.73 22.01
C GLY A 249 0.14 -2.75 21.48
N GLY A 250 -1.16 -2.52 21.68
CA GLY A 250 -2.22 -3.31 21.08
C GLY A 250 -2.13 -3.38 19.56
N GLY A 251 -1.95 -2.22 18.90
CA GLY A 251 -1.76 -2.13 17.45
C GLY A 251 -0.56 -2.94 16.94
N GLY A 252 0.55 -2.95 17.68
CA GLY A 252 1.74 -3.74 17.34
C GLY A 252 1.53 -5.26 17.42
N LEU A 253 0.57 -5.75 18.22
CA LEU A 253 0.25 -7.19 18.26
C LEU A 253 -0.37 -7.68 16.94
N LEU A 254 -1.20 -6.84 16.32
CA LEU A 254 -2.16 -7.26 15.31
C LEU A 254 -1.53 -7.82 14.03
N PRO A 255 -0.46 -7.23 13.44
CA PRO A 255 0.11 -7.75 12.20
C PRO A 255 0.63 -9.19 12.33
N VAL A 256 1.30 -9.51 13.45
CA VAL A 256 1.85 -10.85 13.69
C VAL A 256 0.72 -11.86 13.91
N ILE A 257 -0.29 -11.50 14.71
CA ILE A 257 -1.44 -12.38 14.98
C ILE A 257 -2.29 -12.60 13.72
N ALA A 258 -2.52 -11.55 12.92
CA ALA A 258 -3.27 -11.66 11.66
C ALA A 258 -2.59 -12.61 10.68
N VAL A 259 -1.26 -12.52 10.52
CA VAL A 259 -0.50 -13.46 9.68
C VAL A 259 -0.55 -14.87 10.27
N ALA A 260 -0.37 -15.02 11.59
CA ALA A 260 -0.37 -16.33 12.24
C ALA A 260 -1.71 -17.08 12.12
N VAL A 261 -2.82 -16.35 12.12
CA VAL A 261 -4.17 -16.92 12.00
C VAL A 261 -4.52 -17.25 10.55
N ILE A 262 -4.09 -16.44 9.58
CA ILE A 262 -4.54 -16.57 8.19
C ILE A 262 -3.57 -17.37 7.32
N TYR A 263 -2.27 -17.25 7.54
CA TYR A 263 -1.25 -17.78 6.64
C TYR A 263 -0.59 -19.03 7.20
N ASN A 264 -0.61 -20.14 6.46
CA ASN A 264 0.10 -21.37 6.83
C ASN A 264 1.56 -21.31 6.33
N PRO A 265 2.57 -21.18 7.20
CA PRO A 265 3.97 -20.99 6.79
C PRO A 265 4.61 -22.25 6.18
N ALA A 266 4.01 -23.43 6.37
CA ALA A 266 4.48 -24.69 5.81
C ALA A 266 4.02 -24.91 4.35
N ALA A 267 3.04 -24.14 3.87
CA ALA A 267 2.50 -24.26 2.52
C ALA A 267 2.97 -23.12 1.61
N SER A 268 3.17 -23.42 0.32
CA SER A 268 3.41 -22.40 -0.70
C SER A 268 2.18 -21.50 -0.88
N PRO A 269 2.30 -20.26 -1.36
CA PRO A 269 1.17 -19.35 -1.56
C PRO A 269 0.00 -19.96 -2.34
N ALA A 270 0.27 -20.69 -3.43
CA ALA A 270 -0.77 -21.35 -4.23
C ALA A 270 -1.45 -22.56 -3.54
N ARG A 271 -0.84 -23.09 -2.47
CA ARG A 271 -1.36 -24.24 -1.69
C ARG A 271 -2.01 -23.80 -0.38
N GLN A 272 -2.19 -22.51 -0.16
CA GLN A 272 -2.97 -22.02 0.97
C GLN A 272 -4.43 -22.45 0.82
N ALA A 273 -5.13 -22.57 1.94
CA ALA A 273 -6.56 -22.83 1.91
C ALA A 273 -7.29 -21.56 1.46
N PHE A 274 -8.09 -21.70 0.39
CA PHE A 274 -8.91 -20.64 -0.22
C PHE A 274 -10.40 -21.00 -0.24
N ASP A 275 -10.72 -22.23 0.16
CA ASP A 275 -12.07 -22.77 0.27
C ASP A 275 -12.68 -22.54 1.67
N GLU A 276 -11.96 -21.86 2.56
CA GLU A 276 -12.40 -21.50 3.91
C GLU A 276 -13.41 -20.35 3.91
N GLY A 277 -14.11 -20.19 5.04
CA GLY A 277 -15.22 -19.24 5.20
C GLY A 277 -14.82 -17.80 4.90
N LEU A 278 -13.70 -17.32 5.46
CA LEU A 278 -13.26 -15.93 5.24
C LEU A 278 -12.86 -15.69 3.78
N SER A 279 -12.07 -16.58 3.17
CA SER A 279 -11.67 -16.50 1.76
C SER A 279 -12.87 -16.42 0.83
N LYS A 280 -13.87 -17.29 1.05
CA LYS A 280 -15.11 -17.29 0.27
C LYS A 280 -15.91 -16.01 0.47
N LEU A 281 -16.01 -15.51 1.71
CA LEU A 281 -16.72 -14.26 2.01
C LEU A 281 -16.04 -13.06 1.33
N VAL A 282 -14.71 -12.93 1.44
CA VAL A 282 -13.96 -11.85 0.80
C VAL A 282 -14.10 -11.90 -0.72
N ALA A 283 -13.93 -13.07 -1.33
CA ALA A 283 -14.11 -13.23 -2.77
C ALA A 283 -15.54 -12.94 -3.23
N LEU A 284 -16.55 -13.37 -2.46
CA LEU A 284 -17.96 -13.09 -2.75
C LEU A 284 -18.25 -11.59 -2.66
N LEU A 285 -17.78 -10.93 -1.60
CA LEU A 285 -17.93 -9.49 -1.42
C LEU A 285 -17.35 -8.73 -2.61
N MET A 286 -16.12 -9.06 -3.03
CA MET A 286 -15.47 -8.43 -4.18
C MET A 286 -16.24 -8.68 -5.49
N ARG A 287 -16.81 -9.87 -5.68
CA ARG A 287 -17.64 -10.17 -6.87
C ARG A 287 -18.99 -9.45 -6.86
N VAL A 288 -19.59 -9.23 -5.70
CA VAL A 288 -20.82 -8.44 -5.54
C VAL A 288 -20.53 -6.95 -5.77
N MET A 289 -19.36 -6.47 -5.36
CA MET A 289 -18.92 -5.09 -5.61
C MET A 289 -18.57 -4.82 -7.08
N LEU A 290 -18.29 -5.85 -7.88
CA LEU A 290 -17.95 -5.72 -9.29
C LEU A 290 -19.05 -5.04 -10.15
N PRO A 291 -20.31 -5.52 -10.17
CA PRO A 291 -21.39 -4.86 -10.92
C PRO A 291 -21.74 -3.47 -10.34
N LEU A 292 -21.63 -3.28 -9.02
CA LEU A 292 -21.84 -1.98 -8.40
C LEU A 292 -20.78 -0.97 -8.86
N THR A 293 -19.52 -1.38 -8.88
CA THR A 293 -18.41 -0.55 -9.36
C THR A 293 -18.56 -0.23 -10.83
N PHE A 294 -18.97 -1.21 -11.65
CA PHE A 294 -19.32 -0.97 -13.04
C PHE A 294 -20.38 0.13 -13.17
N LEU A 295 -21.49 0.02 -12.43
CA LEU A 295 -22.57 1.00 -12.46
C LEU A 295 -22.07 2.40 -12.05
N VAL A 296 -21.32 2.49 -10.95
CA VAL A 296 -20.75 3.75 -10.47
C VAL A 296 -19.83 4.38 -11.53
N LEU A 297 -18.94 3.59 -12.15
CA LEU A 297 -18.04 4.09 -13.21
C LEU A 297 -18.80 4.55 -14.44
N VAL A 298 -19.86 3.84 -14.86
CA VAL A 298 -20.71 4.25 -15.99
C VAL A 298 -21.42 5.57 -15.69
N VAL A 299 -22.08 5.67 -14.54
CA VAL A 299 -22.77 6.90 -14.11
C VAL A 299 -21.76 8.04 -14.06
N TYR A 300 -20.62 7.82 -13.41
CA TYR A 300 -19.59 8.83 -13.28
C TYR A 300 -19.05 9.30 -14.64
N LEU A 301 -18.76 8.38 -15.57
CA LEU A 301 -18.35 8.72 -16.94
C LEU A 301 -19.41 9.55 -17.68
N ALA A 302 -20.70 9.32 -17.44
CA ALA A 302 -21.76 10.12 -18.03
C ALA A 302 -21.79 11.57 -17.49
N PHE A 303 -21.31 11.81 -16.27
CA PHE A 303 -21.21 13.14 -15.67
C PHE A 303 -19.94 13.92 -16.08
N ILE A 304 -18.89 13.24 -16.56
CA ILE A 304 -17.62 13.89 -16.95
C ILE A 304 -17.81 14.98 -18.01
N PRO A 305 -18.56 14.79 -19.12
CA PRO A 305 -18.72 15.84 -20.14
C PRO A 305 -19.33 17.14 -19.60
N PHE A 306 -20.18 17.03 -18.56
CA PHE A 306 -20.83 18.18 -17.93
C PHE A 306 -19.96 18.86 -16.86
N ASN A 307 -18.93 18.16 -16.35
CA ASN A 307 -18.05 18.61 -15.27
C ASN A 307 -16.56 18.47 -15.67
N PHE A 308 -16.26 18.67 -16.95
CA PHE A 308 -14.96 18.30 -17.53
C PHE A 308 -13.78 19.07 -16.93
N ARG A 309 -13.99 20.32 -16.49
CA ARG A 309 -12.92 21.12 -15.89
C ARG A 309 -12.61 20.81 -14.43
N GLU A 310 -13.52 20.12 -13.74
CA GLU A 310 -13.46 19.97 -12.29
C GLU A 310 -12.12 19.39 -11.78
N PRO A 311 -11.58 18.27 -12.30
CA PRO A 311 -10.25 17.80 -11.89
C PRO A 311 -9.07 18.69 -12.31
N PHE A 312 -9.22 19.50 -13.35
CA PHE A 312 -8.16 20.41 -13.78
C PHE A 312 -8.04 21.58 -12.81
N ASP A 313 -9.16 22.05 -12.28
CA ASP A 313 -9.22 23.23 -11.41
C ASP A 313 -9.15 22.83 -9.92
N ASN A 314 -9.70 21.67 -9.54
CA ASN A 314 -9.84 21.22 -8.15
C ASN A 314 -8.95 20.01 -7.82
N ARG A 315 -8.10 20.13 -6.78
CA ARG A 315 -7.14 19.07 -6.39
C ARG A 315 -7.77 17.94 -5.59
N ASP A 316 -8.83 18.22 -4.86
CA ASP A 316 -9.43 17.23 -3.94
C ASP A 316 -10.08 16.10 -4.76
N VAL A 317 -10.58 16.47 -5.93
CA VAL A 317 -11.14 15.59 -6.95
C VAL A 317 -10.10 14.59 -7.47
N LEU A 318 -8.86 15.03 -7.69
CA LEU A 318 -7.74 14.17 -8.09
C LEU A 318 -7.34 13.17 -6.99
N ILE A 319 -7.37 13.60 -5.73
CA ILE A 319 -7.07 12.72 -4.60
C ILE A 319 -8.10 11.58 -4.54
N ILE A 320 -9.39 11.92 -4.69
CA ILE A 320 -10.49 10.94 -4.69
C ILE A 320 -10.35 9.97 -5.88
N TYR A 321 -10.02 10.45 -7.08
CA TYR A 321 -9.85 9.54 -8.23
C TYR A 321 -8.70 8.56 -8.06
N ASN A 322 -7.56 9.02 -7.51
CA ASN A 322 -6.45 8.13 -7.21
C ASN A 322 -6.85 7.06 -6.18
N GLY A 323 -7.55 7.46 -5.11
CA GLY A 323 -8.09 6.52 -4.13
C GLY A 323 -9.04 5.49 -4.74
N MET A 324 -9.97 5.94 -5.59
CA MET A 324 -10.88 5.07 -6.35
C MET A 324 -10.13 4.10 -7.25
N LEU A 325 -9.06 4.53 -7.93
CA LEU A 325 -8.27 3.66 -8.79
C LEU A 325 -7.62 2.51 -8.03
N PHE A 326 -7.01 2.78 -6.86
CA PHE A 326 -6.48 1.73 -6.00
C PHE A 326 -7.59 0.79 -5.51
N ALA A 327 -8.77 1.31 -5.16
CA ALA A 327 -9.91 0.50 -4.77
C ALA A 327 -10.39 -0.41 -5.92
N VAL A 328 -10.43 0.10 -7.16
CA VAL A 328 -10.77 -0.70 -8.34
C VAL A 328 -9.72 -1.78 -8.60
N ILE A 329 -8.42 -1.48 -8.50
CA ILE A 329 -7.38 -2.52 -8.64
C ILE A 329 -7.51 -3.60 -7.56
N ALA A 330 -7.71 -3.21 -6.29
CA ALA A 330 -7.93 -4.16 -5.21
C ALA A 330 -9.17 -5.04 -5.45
N LEU A 331 -10.26 -4.44 -5.93
CA LEU A 331 -11.47 -5.14 -6.35
C LEU A 331 -11.20 -6.12 -7.48
N LEU A 332 -10.49 -5.72 -8.54
CA LEU A 332 -10.19 -6.59 -9.67
C LEU A 332 -9.30 -7.76 -9.26
N VAL A 333 -8.34 -7.54 -8.36
CA VAL A 333 -7.55 -8.61 -7.75
C VAL A 333 -8.47 -9.55 -6.96
N GLY A 334 -9.23 -9.04 -6.00
CA GLY A 334 -10.08 -9.85 -5.12
C GLY A 334 -11.25 -10.57 -5.80
N ALA A 335 -11.80 -10.00 -6.88
CA ALA A 335 -12.87 -10.62 -7.66
C ALA A 335 -12.37 -11.78 -8.55
N THR A 336 -11.09 -11.75 -8.92
CA THR A 336 -10.45 -12.75 -9.79
C THR A 336 -10.29 -14.08 -9.03
N PRO A 337 -10.78 -15.21 -9.57
CA PRO A 337 -10.67 -16.51 -8.90
C PRO A 337 -9.23 -17.06 -8.94
N ILE A 338 -8.92 -17.98 -8.04
CA ILE A 338 -7.65 -18.73 -8.05
C ILE A 338 -7.75 -19.94 -8.98
N SER A 339 -8.88 -20.65 -8.94
CA SER A 339 -9.20 -21.78 -9.81
C SER A 339 -10.58 -21.60 -10.43
N LEU A 340 -10.78 -22.18 -11.62
CA LEU A 340 -12.08 -22.26 -12.28
C LEU A 340 -12.83 -23.55 -11.95
N SER A 341 -12.23 -24.49 -11.21
CA SER A 341 -12.81 -25.81 -10.89
C SER A 341 -14.20 -25.73 -10.27
N ASP A 342 -14.43 -24.69 -9.47
CA ASP A 342 -15.65 -24.56 -8.65
C ASP A 342 -16.70 -23.64 -9.30
N LEU A 343 -16.42 -23.12 -10.51
CA LEU A 343 -17.27 -22.15 -11.20
C LEU A 343 -17.94 -22.78 -12.43
N SER A 344 -19.25 -22.55 -12.56
CA SER A 344 -19.95 -22.95 -13.78
C SER A 344 -19.41 -22.16 -14.99
N PRO A 345 -19.40 -22.75 -16.20
CA PRO A 345 -18.89 -22.08 -17.40
C PRO A 345 -19.62 -20.77 -17.73
N THR A 346 -20.88 -20.65 -17.34
CA THR A 346 -21.67 -19.41 -17.53
C THR A 346 -21.23 -18.33 -16.55
N VAL A 347 -21.05 -18.66 -15.27
CA VAL A 347 -20.57 -17.69 -14.27
C VAL A 347 -19.15 -17.23 -14.60
N ALA A 348 -18.25 -18.13 -14.98
CA ALA A 348 -16.88 -17.78 -15.37
C ALA A 348 -16.84 -16.79 -16.56
N ARG A 349 -17.71 -16.99 -17.57
CA ARG A 349 -17.82 -16.07 -18.72
C ARG A 349 -18.29 -14.68 -18.33
N TRP A 350 -19.33 -14.57 -17.50
CA TRP A 350 -19.85 -13.28 -17.05
C TRP A 350 -18.88 -12.57 -16.11
N LEU A 351 -18.20 -13.31 -15.24
CA LEU A 351 -17.15 -12.76 -14.37
C LEU A 351 -16.02 -12.15 -15.19
N ARG A 352 -15.51 -12.87 -16.20
CA ARG A 352 -14.51 -12.34 -17.13
C ARG A 352 -14.99 -11.04 -17.80
N ARG A 353 -16.22 -11.02 -18.31
CA ARG A 353 -16.79 -9.82 -18.95
C ARG A 353 -16.89 -8.65 -17.99
N GLY A 354 -17.33 -8.88 -16.76
CA GLY A 354 -17.40 -7.86 -15.72
C GLY A 354 -16.03 -7.27 -15.39
N ILE A 355 -15.02 -8.13 -15.19
CA ILE A 355 -13.63 -7.71 -14.93
C ILE A 355 -13.11 -6.85 -16.09
N VAL A 356 -13.30 -7.30 -17.34
CA VAL A 356 -12.87 -6.55 -18.54
C VAL A 356 -13.60 -5.21 -18.66
N ALA A 357 -14.91 -5.17 -18.41
CA ALA A 357 -15.71 -3.96 -18.49
C ALA A 357 -15.28 -2.93 -17.44
N VAL A 358 -15.15 -3.35 -16.18
CA VAL A 358 -14.66 -2.48 -15.10
C VAL A 358 -13.24 -1.99 -15.40
N ALA A 359 -12.33 -2.86 -15.85
CA ALA A 359 -10.98 -2.47 -16.20
C ALA A 359 -10.93 -1.46 -17.36
N ALA A 360 -11.79 -1.61 -18.37
CA ALA A 360 -11.88 -0.68 -19.49
C ALA A 360 -12.41 0.70 -19.07
N LEU A 361 -13.48 0.74 -18.26
CA LEU A 361 -14.01 2.00 -17.75
C LEU A 361 -13.01 2.69 -16.82
N ALA A 362 -12.37 1.93 -15.94
CA ALA A 362 -11.32 2.44 -15.06
C ALA A 362 -10.16 3.02 -15.87
N LEU A 363 -9.73 2.36 -16.95
CA LEU A 363 -8.68 2.87 -17.83
C LEU A 363 -9.04 4.23 -18.43
N VAL A 364 -10.29 4.41 -18.90
CA VAL A 364 -10.75 5.69 -19.44
C VAL A 364 -10.70 6.78 -18.37
N VAL A 365 -11.21 6.49 -17.17
CA VAL A 365 -11.17 7.44 -16.04
C VAL A 365 -9.73 7.75 -15.62
N SER A 366 -8.84 6.76 -15.61
CA SER A 366 -7.42 6.95 -15.29
C SER A 366 -6.69 7.80 -16.31
N LEU A 367 -6.95 7.62 -17.62
CA LEU A 367 -6.36 8.46 -18.67
C LEU A 367 -6.80 9.92 -18.52
N TYR A 368 -8.08 10.13 -18.19
CA TYR A 368 -8.62 11.45 -17.90
C TYR A 368 -7.98 12.10 -16.66
N ALA A 369 -7.87 11.35 -15.55
CA ALA A 369 -7.22 11.84 -14.33
C ALA A 369 -5.73 12.13 -14.54
N LEU A 370 -5.02 11.29 -15.29
CA LEU A 370 -3.62 11.52 -15.64
C LEU A 370 -3.47 12.79 -16.49
N ALA A 371 -4.33 13.01 -17.48
CA ALA A 371 -4.33 14.23 -18.28
C ALA A 371 -4.50 15.48 -17.42
N ALA A 372 -5.40 15.45 -16.43
CA ALA A 372 -5.59 16.56 -15.49
C ALA A 372 -4.35 16.81 -14.60
N ILE A 373 -3.74 15.75 -14.04
CA ILE A 373 -2.52 15.91 -13.22
C ILE A 373 -1.35 16.45 -14.06
N VAL A 374 -1.18 15.95 -15.29
CA VAL A 374 -0.13 16.40 -16.21
C VAL A 374 -0.36 17.86 -16.61
N TYR A 375 -1.59 18.24 -16.95
CA TYR A 375 -1.95 19.62 -17.27
C TYR A 375 -1.61 20.58 -16.13
N ARG A 376 -2.01 20.23 -14.91
CA ARG A 376 -1.70 21.05 -13.72
C ARG A 376 -0.21 21.11 -13.42
N THR A 377 0.50 20.02 -13.68
CA THR A 377 1.96 19.96 -13.52
C THR A 377 2.68 20.81 -14.56
N ALA A 378 2.10 20.94 -15.77
CA ALA A 378 2.62 21.80 -16.82
C ALA A 378 2.29 23.29 -16.60
N LEU A 379 1.15 23.60 -15.96
CA LEU A 379 0.78 24.97 -15.61
C LEU A 379 1.49 25.51 -14.36
N ASP A 380 1.63 24.68 -13.33
CA ASP A 380 2.40 25.04 -12.15
C ASP A 380 3.79 24.37 -12.21
N ARG A 381 4.30 23.92 -11.05
CA ARG A 381 5.54 23.17 -10.91
C ARG A 381 5.30 21.69 -10.65
N LEU A 382 6.33 20.88 -10.93
CA LEU A 382 6.43 19.51 -10.46
C LEU A 382 6.74 19.52 -8.95
N THR A 383 5.98 18.77 -8.16
CA THR A 383 6.21 18.60 -6.71
C THR A 383 6.39 17.12 -6.38
N PRO A 384 6.98 16.76 -5.22
CA PRO A 384 7.12 15.36 -4.80
C PRO A 384 5.79 14.59 -4.88
N ASN A 385 4.70 15.19 -4.38
CA ASN A 385 3.36 14.59 -4.43
C ASN A 385 2.86 14.39 -5.86
N ARG A 386 3.02 15.38 -6.75
CA ARG A 386 2.56 15.28 -8.14
C ARG A 386 3.33 14.21 -8.89
N LEU A 387 4.65 14.15 -8.72
CA LEU A 387 5.48 13.11 -9.34
C LEU A 387 5.06 11.71 -8.86
N ALA A 388 4.87 11.54 -7.55
CA ALA A 388 4.40 10.29 -6.96
C ALA A 388 3.05 9.85 -7.56
N PHE A 389 2.07 10.76 -7.64
CA PHE A 389 0.77 10.47 -8.22
C PHE A 389 0.82 10.19 -9.72
N ILE A 390 1.64 10.92 -10.50
CA ILE A 390 1.82 10.65 -11.92
C ILE A 390 2.34 9.23 -12.11
N GLY A 391 3.39 8.82 -11.41
CA GLY A 391 3.91 7.47 -11.56
C GLY A 391 2.95 6.39 -11.07
N TRP A 392 2.17 6.64 -10.01
CA TRP A 392 1.10 5.72 -9.62
C TRP A 392 0.03 5.55 -10.71
N ASN A 393 -0.37 6.64 -11.37
CA ASN A 393 -1.28 6.57 -12.50
C ASN A 393 -0.67 5.81 -13.66
N VAL A 394 0.61 6.04 -13.98
CA VAL A 394 1.32 5.32 -15.05
C VAL A 394 1.38 3.81 -14.76
N VAL A 395 1.70 3.41 -13.53
CA VAL A 395 1.71 2.00 -13.11
C VAL A 395 0.32 1.38 -13.23
N ASN A 396 -0.72 2.07 -12.74
CA ASN A 396 -2.11 1.60 -12.82
C ASN A 396 -2.62 1.48 -14.25
N ILE A 397 -2.41 2.50 -15.08
CA ILE A 397 -2.79 2.52 -16.50
C ILE A 397 -2.06 1.40 -17.24
N GLY A 398 -0.75 1.24 -17.00
CA GLY A 398 0.04 0.15 -17.58
C GLY A 398 -0.50 -1.22 -17.19
N LEU A 399 -0.87 -1.43 -15.92
CA LEU A 399 -1.51 -2.66 -15.44
C LEU A 399 -2.85 -2.91 -16.12
N LEU A 400 -3.72 -1.90 -16.20
CA LEU A 400 -5.04 -2.02 -16.84
C LEU A 400 -4.92 -2.31 -18.34
N ILE A 401 -4.02 -1.64 -19.05
CA ILE A 401 -3.72 -1.92 -20.47
C ILE A 401 -3.22 -3.35 -20.62
N LEU A 402 -2.25 -3.77 -19.81
CA LEU A 402 -1.71 -5.13 -19.85
C LEU A 402 -2.81 -6.17 -19.61
N LEU A 403 -3.67 -5.93 -18.61
CA LEU A 403 -4.82 -6.76 -18.30
C LEU A 403 -5.74 -6.89 -19.53
N LEU A 404 -6.17 -5.77 -20.12
CA LEU A 404 -7.06 -5.76 -21.28
C LEU A 404 -6.43 -6.44 -22.50
N VAL A 405 -5.14 -6.19 -22.79
CA VAL A 405 -4.40 -6.82 -23.90
C VAL A 405 -4.30 -8.33 -23.68
N LYS A 406 -3.98 -8.78 -22.46
CA LYS A 406 -3.95 -10.22 -22.14
C LYS A 406 -5.33 -10.84 -22.26
N GLN A 407 -6.39 -10.14 -21.84
CA GLN A 407 -7.76 -10.61 -21.98
C GLN A 407 -8.24 -10.64 -23.43
N ALA A 408 -7.80 -9.72 -24.29
CA ALA A 408 -8.15 -9.72 -25.71
C ALA A 408 -7.43 -10.84 -26.47
N ARG A 409 -6.17 -11.12 -26.11
CA ARG A 409 -5.37 -12.19 -26.75
C ARG A 409 -5.67 -13.59 -26.23
N ALA A 410 -6.13 -13.71 -24.99
CA ALA A 410 -6.44 -15.00 -24.39
C ALA A 410 -7.80 -15.54 -24.85
N GLY A 411 -7.82 -16.80 -25.30
CA GLY A 411 -9.05 -17.54 -25.55
C GLY A 411 -9.84 -17.85 -24.28
N SER A 412 -10.95 -18.61 -24.40
CA SER A 412 -11.78 -19.02 -23.26
C SER A 412 -11.07 -19.92 -22.24
N ALA A 413 -10.00 -20.62 -22.64
CA ALA A 413 -9.24 -21.51 -21.77
C ALA A 413 -8.13 -20.80 -20.98
N GLY A 414 -7.48 -19.77 -21.57
CA GLY A 414 -6.26 -19.15 -21.00
C GLY A 414 -6.46 -17.78 -20.37
N TRP A 415 -7.71 -17.31 -20.22
CA TRP A 415 -7.98 -15.95 -19.74
C TRP A 415 -7.55 -15.75 -18.29
N LEU A 416 -7.69 -16.77 -17.44
CA LEU A 416 -7.32 -16.68 -16.03
C LEU A 416 -5.81 -16.53 -15.85
N ASP A 417 -5.02 -17.37 -16.53
CA ASP A 417 -3.56 -17.26 -16.55
C ASP A 417 -3.10 -15.87 -17.05
N GLY A 418 -3.84 -15.32 -18.02
CA GLY A 418 -3.63 -13.95 -18.51
C GLY A 418 -3.78 -12.90 -17.41
N LEU A 419 -4.78 -13.03 -16.53
CA LEU A 419 -4.98 -12.14 -15.38
C LEU A 419 -3.88 -12.32 -14.33
N HIS A 420 -3.57 -13.57 -13.94
CA HIS A 420 -2.53 -13.84 -12.94
C HIS A 420 -1.18 -13.26 -13.38
N ARG A 421 -0.85 -13.38 -14.68
CA ARG A 421 0.35 -12.77 -15.27
C ARG A 421 0.31 -11.25 -15.22
N ALA A 422 -0.81 -10.62 -15.57
CA ALA A 422 -0.94 -9.16 -15.53
C ALA A 422 -0.74 -8.62 -14.10
N PHE A 423 -1.43 -9.19 -13.12
CA PHE A 423 -1.26 -8.80 -11.71
C PHE A 423 0.15 -9.09 -11.19
N SER A 424 0.76 -10.21 -11.59
CA SER A 424 2.15 -10.50 -11.22
C SER A 424 3.15 -9.49 -11.80
N VAL A 425 2.91 -8.91 -12.97
CA VAL A 425 3.76 -7.83 -13.49
C VAL A 425 3.48 -6.54 -12.73
N GLY A 426 2.20 -6.28 -12.41
CA GLY A 426 1.78 -5.18 -11.58
C GLY A 426 2.50 -5.12 -10.23
N THR A 427 2.62 -6.24 -9.51
CA THR A 427 3.32 -6.25 -8.20
C THR A 427 4.77 -5.81 -8.28
N VAL A 428 5.47 -6.17 -9.37
CA VAL A 428 6.85 -5.75 -9.60
C VAL A 428 6.89 -4.24 -9.90
N ALA A 429 6.02 -3.75 -10.79
CA ALA A 429 5.94 -2.33 -11.11
C ALA A 429 5.60 -1.47 -9.88
N TYR A 430 4.67 -1.91 -9.04
CA TYR A 430 4.33 -1.26 -7.76
C TYR A 430 5.54 -1.21 -6.83
N THR A 431 6.25 -2.33 -6.67
CA THR A 431 7.44 -2.39 -5.79
C THR A 431 8.55 -1.46 -6.29
N VAL A 432 8.85 -1.50 -7.59
CA VAL A 432 9.87 -0.66 -8.21
C VAL A 432 9.52 0.82 -8.08
N TRP A 433 8.27 1.20 -8.35
CA TRP A 433 7.84 2.58 -8.19
C TRP A 433 7.89 3.03 -6.73
N THR A 434 7.50 2.17 -5.79
CA THR A 434 7.62 2.45 -4.36
C THR A 434 9.06 2.74 -3.95
N LEU A 435 10.00 1.90 -4.39
CA LEU A 435 11.43 2.13 -4.16
C LEU A 435 11.92 3.42 -4.81
N ALA A 436 11.47 3.71 -6.03
CA ALA A 436 11.81 4.95 -6.73
C ALA A 436 11.29 6.19 -5.97
N VAL A 437 10.06 6.16 -5.44
CA VAL A 437 9.51 7.26 -4.63
C VAL A 437 10.29 7.46 -3.34
N ILE A 438 10.64 6.37 -2.64
CA ILE A 438 11.44 6.44 -1.41
C ILE A 438 12.82 7.01 -1.72
N VAL A 439 13.52 6.47 -2.72
CA VAL A 439 14.94 6.77 -2.93
C VAL A 439 15.15 8.02 -3.79
N LEU A 440 14.38 8.25 -4.85
CA LEU A 440 14.70 9.30 -5.82
C LEU A 440 14.16 10.68 -5.44
N LEU A 441 13.04 10.76 -4.70
CA LEU A 441 12.45 12.07 -4.35
C LEU A 441 13.40 13.00 -3.59
N PRO A 442 14.17 12.55 -2.59
CA PRO A 442 15.14 13.41 -1.92
C PRO A 442 16.23 13.97 -2.85
N TRP A 443 16.58 13.24 -3.91
CA TRP A 443 17.61 13.69 -4.87
C TRP A 443 17.05 14.62 -5.93
N LEU A 444 15.77 14.45 -6.29
CA LEU A 444 15.09 15.29 -7.29
C LEU A 444 14.65 16.65 -6.71
N PHE A 445 14.38 16.71 -5.41
CA PHE A 445 13.84 17.89 -4.71
C PHE A 445 14.67 18.34 -3.51
N GLY A 446 15.88 17.80 -3.35
CA GLY A 446 16.84 18.24 -2.34
C GLY A 446 17.47 19.56 -2.74
N ILE A 447 17.74 20.44 -1.76
CA ILE A 447 18.47 21.69 -2.03
C ILE A 447 19.93 21.53 -1.62
N ASP A 448 20.83 22.16 -2.38
CA ASP A 448 22.25 22.27 -2.02
C ASP A 448 22.42 23.24 -0.84
N GLN A 449 22.66 22.67 0.34
CA GLN A 449 22.82 23.44 1.58
C GLN A 449 24.02 24.41 1.51
N GLY A 450 25.07 24.06 0.75
CA GLY A 450 26.28 24.89 0.68
C GLY A 450 26.04 26.26 0.01
N ALA A 451 25.14 26.31 -0.98
CA ALA A 451 24.76 27.57 -1.62
C ALA A 451 23.84 28.43 -0.73
N ILE A 452 23.00 27.79 0.10
CA ILE A 452 22.09 28.50 1.02
C ILE A 452 22.85 29.10 2.21
N ASP A 453 23.84 28.39 2.76
CA ASP A 453 24.55 28.83 3.95
C ASP A 453 25.28 30.17 3.76
N ALA A 454 25.58 30.53 2.51
CA ALA A 454 26.18 31.80 2.13
C ALA A 454 25.18 32.98 2.10
N LEU A 455 23.87 32.72 2.11
CA LEU A 455 22.82 33.73 2.03
C LEU A 455 22.48 34.33 3.40
N PRO A 456 21.90 35.54 3.46
CA PRO A 456 21.43 36.14 4.70
C PRO A 456 20.42 35.25 5.43
N SER A 457 20.44 35.28 6.77
CA SER A 457 19.57 34.45 7.61
C SER A 457 18.08 34.54 7.27
N ALA A 458 17.57 35.75 6.99
CA ALA A 458 16.19 35.95 6.60
C ALA A 458 15.84 35.26 5.28
N VAL A 459 16.78 35.24 4.33
CA VAL A 459 16.62 34.57 3.03
C VAL A 459 16.68 33.06 3.18
N GLN A 460 17.58 32.55 4.03
CA GLN A 460 17.63 31.12 4.34
C GLN A 460 16.29 30.63 4.88
N GLU A 461 15.74 31.32 5.90
CA GLU A 461 14.45 30.98 6.50
C GLU A 461 13.34 30.98 5.44
N LEU A 462 13.30 32.01 4.59
CA LEU A 462 12.38 32.08 3.45
C LEU A 462 12.50 30.91 2.47
N ILE A 463 13.71 30.45 2.15
CA ILE A 463 13.92 29.27 1.29
C ILE A 463 13.35 28.02 1.94
N TYR A 464 13.51 27.87 3.25
CA TYR A 464 12.98 26.71 3.96
C TYR A 464 11.49 26.79 4.27
N GLU A 465 10.88 27.97 4.27
CA GLU A 465 9.44 28.12 4.52
C GLU A 465 8.60 28.18 3.23
N VAL A 466 9.10 28.88 2.22
CA VAL A 466 8.34 29.25 1.03
C VAL A 466 8.80 28.44 -0.17
N PRO A 467 7.89 27.78 -0.89
CA PRO A 467 8.27 26.94 -2.01
C PRO A 467 8.45 27.78 -3.31
N GLU A 468 9.44 27.48 -4.14
CA GLU A 468 9.82 28.22 -5.38
C GLU A 468 8.71 28.41 -6.46
N PRO A 469 8.52 29.61 -7.05
CA PRO A 469 9.46 30.71 -7.10
C PRO A 469 9.39 31.60 -5.85
N ILE A 470 10.55 32.05 -5.36
CA ILE A 470 10.63 32.97 -4.22
C ILE A 470 10.85 34.38 -4.78
N LEU A 471 9.82 35.21 -4.67
CA LEU A 471 9.83 36.60 -5.15
C LEU A 471 10.18 37.51 -3.97
N LEU A 472 11.17 38.38 -4.14
CA LEU A 472 11.74 39.22 -3.10
C LEU A 472 11.57 40.71 -3.42
N LYS A 473 11.26 41.49 -2.39
CA LYS A 473 11.17 42.95 -2.44
C LYS A 473 11.61 43.55 -1.11
N CYS A 474 12.01 44.81 -1.10
CA CYS A 474 12.13 45.58 0.14
C CYS A 474 11.34 46.89 0.02
N ASP A 475 10.93 47.47 1.15
CA ASP A 475 10.05 48.65 1.18
C ASP A 475 10.71 49.91 0.59
N GLY A 476 12.03 50.00 0.68
CA GLY A 476 12.82 51.13 0.14
C GLY A 476 12.99 51.13 -1.38
N SER A 477 12.60 50.04 -2.07
CA SER A 477 12.84 49.84 -3.50
C SER A 477 11.54 49.60 -4.27
N PRO A 478 11.33 50.23 -5.45
CA PRO A 478 10.21 49.88 -6.31
C PRO A 478 10.42 48.53 -7.03
N HIS A 479 11.64 47.99 -7.06
CA HIS A 479 12.00 46.81 -7.84
C HIS A 479 11.60 45.49 -7.17
N ILE A 480 11.43 44.44 -7.98
CA ILE A 480 11.11 43.07 -7.55
C ILE A 480 12.20 42.15 -8.11
N TYR A 481 12.62 41.17 -7.32
CA TYR A 481 13.64 40.22 -7.71
C TYR A 481 13.12 38.79 -7.56
N LEU A 482 13.50 37.91 -8.46
CA LEU A 482 13.32 36.46 -8.31
C LEU A 482 14.59 35.90 -7.66
N LEU A 483 14.45 35.14 -6.58
CA LEU A 483 15.56 34.34 -6.04
C LEU A 483 15.67 33.04 -6.85
N ASP A 484 16.83 32.84 -7.48
CA ASP A 484 17.11 31.71 -8.37
C ASP A 484 18.56 31.26 -8.17
N GLN A 485 18.78 30.01 -7.79
CA GLN A 485 20.11 29.43 -7.51
C GLN A 485 21.02 30.28 -6.59
N GLY A 486 20.43 30.92 -5.58
CA GLY A 486 21.16 31.78 -4.64
C GLY A 486 21.51 33.17 -5.19
N GLN A 487 20.99 33.55 -6.35
CA GLN A 487 21.13 34.89 -6.94
C GLN A 487 19.79 35.61 -6.97
N LYS A 488 19.79 36.93 -6.82
CA LYS A 488 18.61 37.77 -7.07
C LYS A 488 18.62 38.22 -8.53
N ARG A 489 17.53 37.93 -9.24
CA ARG A 489 17.34 38.29 -10.64
C ARG A 489 16.28 39.37 -10.73
N TRP A 490 16.68 40.57 -11.15
CA TRP A 490 15.77 41.70 -11.27
C TRP A 490 14.70 41.44 -12.32
N ILE A 491 13.42 41.65 -11.96
CA ILE A 491 12.29 41.65 -12.89
C ILE A 491 12.05 43.09 -13.34
N ASP A 492 12.29 43.36 -14.62
CA ASP A 492 12.42 44.70 -15.15
C ASP A 492 11.19 45.59 -14.98
N ASN A 493 10.00 45.01 -15.20
CA ASN A 493 8.74 45.71 -15.19
C ASN A 493 7.55 44.79 -14.82
N ILE A 494 6.39 45.41 -14.57
CA ILE A 494 5.17 44.70 -14.16
C ILE A 494 4.56 43.84 -15.27
N ALA A 495 4.76 44.21 -16.55
CA ALA A 495 4.30 43.37 -17.66
C ALA A 495 5.08 42.05 -17.66
N THR A 496 6.41 42.07 -17.53
CA THR A 496 7.24 40.87 -17.40
C THR A 496 6.86 40.05 -16.17
N PHE A 497 6.62 40.69 -15.03
CA PHE A 497 6.12 40.01 -13.82
C PHE A 497 4.81 39.25 -14.07
N THR A 498 3.84 39.91 -14.73
CA THR A 498 2.52 39.36 -15.01
C THR A 498 2.56 38.29 -16.11
N ASP A 499 3.38 38.47 -17.13
CA ASP A 499 3.58 37.54 -18.25
C ASP A 499 4.23 36.22 -17.77
N ARG A 500 5.05 36.29 -16.72
CA ARG A 500 5.59 35.11 -16.03
C ARG A 500 4.59 34.43 -15.09
N GLY A 501 3.36 34.96 -14.99
CA GLY A 501 2.30 34.43 -14.14
C GLY A 501 2.52 34.70 -12.65
N TYR A 502 3.45 35.59 -12.28
CA TYR A 502 3.68 35.95 -10.90
C TYR A 502 2.56 36.83 -10.36
N VAL A 503 2.28 36.72 -9.07
CA VAL A 503 1.22 37.47 -8.39
C VAL A 503 1.76 38.16 -7.15
N TRP A 504 1.28 39.38 -6.89
CA TRP A 504 1.78 40.23 -5.80
C TRP A 504 1.70 39.60 -4.41
N LYS A 505 0.71 38.75 -4.17
CA LYS A 505 0.54 38.05 -2.89
C LYS A 505 1.69 37.09 -2.55
N ASP A 506 2.46 36.67 -3.54
CA ASP A 506 3.58 35.73 -3.37
C ASP A 506 4.91 36.47 -3.15
N VAL A 507 4.91 37.80 -3.24
CA VAL A 507 6.10 38.65 -3.01
C VAL A 507 6.39 38.74 -1.52
N GLN A 508 7.61 38.34 -1.17
CA GLN A 508 8.14 38.32 0.19
C GLN A 508 8.96 39.58 0.44
N PHE A 509 8.70 40.22 1.57
CA PHE A 509 9.37 41.46 1.96
C PHE A 509 10.55 41.18 2.88
N LEU A 510 11.71 41.74 2.54
CA LEU A 510 12.96 41.65 3.28
C LEU A 510 13.45 43.04 3.68
N GLN A 511 14.37 43.10 4.64
CA GLN A 511 15.16 44.31 4.85
C GLN A 511 16.02 44.57 3.60
N CYS A 512 16.16 45.85 3.21
CA CYS A 512 16.91 46.16 1.99
C CYS A 512 18.39 45.75 2.09
N ASP A 513 18.97 45.72 3.30
CA ASP A 513 20.34 45.25 3.52
C ASP A 513 20.49 43.75 3.23
N ASP A 514 19.54 42.92 3.68
CA ASP A 514 19.50 41.49 3.37
C ASP A 514 19.35 41.26 1.87
N LEU A 515 18.45 42.01 1.22
CA LEU A 515 18.25 41.91 -0.22
C LEU A 515 19.48 42.37 -1.01
N ARG A 516 20.21 43.40 -0.54
CA ARG A 516 21.49 43.85 -1.13
C ARG A 516 22.59 42.80 -1.01
N ALA A 517 22.62 42.04 0.09
CA ALA A 517 23.63 41.01 0.33
C ALA A 517 23.51 39.77 -0.57
N ILE A 518 22.37 39.56 -1.24
CA ILE A 518 22.21 38.48 -2.23
C ILE A 518 22.96 38.86 -3.52
N PRO A 519 23.79 37.96 -4.09
CA PRO A 519 24.47 38.18 -5.37
C PRO A 519 23.50 38.50 -6.52
N ASP A 520 23.87 39.46 -7.36
CA ASP A 520 23.11 39.79 -8.57
C ASP A 520 23.25 38.69 -9.64
N GLY A 521 22.13 38.23 -10.17
CA GLY A 521 22.05 37.32 -11.31
C GLY A 521 21.60 38.01 -12.59
N GLU A 522 21.45 37.23 -13.67
CA GLU A 522 20.96 37.74 -14.95
C GLU A 522 19.51 38.30 -14.80
N PRO A 523 19.24 39.54 -15.22
CA PRO A 523 17.90 40.13 -15.17
C PRO A 523 16.85 39.36 -15.99
N ILE A 524 15.59 39.71 -15.78
CA ILE A 524 14.45 39.14 -16.46
C ILE A 524 13.66 40.30 -17.09
N PRO A 525 13.68 40.45 -18.44
CA PRO A 525 14.45 39.69 -19.42
C PRO A 525 15.96 40.02 -19.41
N ALA A 526 16.79 39.19 -20.05
CA ALA A 526 18.25 39.28 -20.01
C ALA A 526 18.81 40.61 -20.57
N ASP A 527 18.07 41.28 -21.43
CA ASP A 527 18.42 42.54 -22.08
C ASP A 527 17.93 43.79 -21.31
N ALA A 528 17.36 43.63 -20.12
CA ALA A 528 16.83 44.72 -19.31
C ALA A 528 17.89 45.74 -18.82
N GLY A 529 19.18 45.43 -18.95
CA GLY A 529 20.28 46.25 -18.45
C GLY A 529 20.74 45.83 -17.04
N PRO A 530 21.65 46.58 -16.40
CA PRO A 530 22.18 46.20 -15.09
C PRO A 530 21.07 46.19 -14.02
N PRO A 531 21.04 45.18 -13.12
CA PRO A 531 20.05 45.13 -12.05
C PRO A 531 20.20 46.36 -11.13
N PRO A 532 19.11 47.10 -10.86
CA PRO A 532 19.14 48.20 -9.91
C PRO A 532 19.44 47.67 -8.51
N GLN A 533 20.03 48.51 -7.66
CA GLN A 533 20.25 48.14 -6.26
C GLN A 533 19.01 48.49 -5.42
N PRO A 534 18.54 47.57 -4.56
CA PRO A 534 17.37 47.77 -3.71
C PRO A 534 17.60 48.69 -2.51
#